data_AF-A0A1G6LHF7-F1
#
_entry.id   AF-A0A1G6LHF7-F1
#
_cell.length_a   1.000
_cell.length_b   1.000
_cell.length_c   1.000
_cell.angle_alpha   90.00
_cell.angle_beta   90.00
_cell.angle_gamma   90.00
#
_symmetry.space_group_name_H-M   'P 1'
#
loop_
_entity.id
_entity.type
_entity.pdbx_description
1 polymer ?
#
loop_
_entity_poly.entity_id
_entity_poly.type
_entity_poly.pdbx_seq_one_letter_code
_entity_poly.pdbx_strand_id
1 'polypeptide(L)'
;MASQVKFRRDDAPANGLRSRKKAKTRLTIEEAALALFAEQGYEATTVEQIAERVDISTTTFFRYFPSKSDVVLCQQGAQLPLLRQTIIDRPAGENDLLAAQHAILAIWVPAIDPVHTKRAGMAAANSAVLRGLYNDINRSWLNAIAEALAERRGLAEADEQSKITARVALGVFTDAIGSWVSKDCRDDLSTVISQHFDTLRRLSGDWAQTN
;
A
#
# COMPACT_ATOMS: atom_id res chain seq x y z
N MET A 1 2.80 -13.43 18.70
CA MET A 1 3.85 -12.46 18.35
C MET A 1 3.54 -11.90 16.98
N ALA A 2 3.30 -10.59 16.85
CA ALA A 2 2.98 -9.98 15.57
C ALA A 2 4.26 -9.94 14.71
N SER A 3 4.25 -10.65 13.59
CA SER A 3 5.31 -10.54 12.58
C SER A 3 5.29 -9.12 12.05
N GLN A 4 6.25 -8.28 12.45
CA GLN A 4 6.46 -7.00 11.79
C GLN A 4 6.90 -7.29 10.36
N VAL A 5 6.11 -6.87 9.37
CA VAL A 5 6.54 -6.94 7.96
C VAL A 5 7.79 -6.08 7.83
N LYS A 6 8.95 -6.73 7.73
CA LYS A 6 10.20 -6.03 7.43
C LYS A 6 10.19 -5.66 5.97
N PHE A 7 9.74 -4.44 5.68
CA PHE A 7 9.90 -3.86 4.36
C PHE A 7 11.39 -3.67 4.10
N ARG A 8 11.91 -4.36 3.09
CA ARG A 8 13.28 -4.10 2.66
C ARG A 8 13.31 -2.72 2.01
N ARG A 9 14.11 -1.81 2.57
CA ARG A 9 14.58 -0.66 1.80
C ARG A 9 15.48 -1.23 0.70
N ASP A 10 14.98 -1.28 -0.52
CA ASP A 10 15.90 -1.35 -1.65
C ASP A 10 16.70 -0.04 -1.67
N ASP A 11 18.00 -0.16 -1.94
CA ASP A 11 18.92 0.97 -2.07
C ASP A 11 18.25 2.08 -2.89
N ALA A 12 18.22 3.30 -2.34
CA ALA A 12 17.73 4.49 -3.03
C ALA A 12 18.25 4.48 -4.48
N PRO A 13 17.44 4.91 -5.47
CA PRO A 13 17.83 4.80 -6.87
C PRO A 13 19.11 5.62 -7.10
N ALA A 14 20.27 4.95 -7.06
CA ALA A 14 21.51 5.52 -7.54
C ALA A 14 21.25 5.88 -9.00
N ASN A 15 21.38 7.17 -9.35
CA ASN A 15 21.07 7.79 -10.63
C ASN A 15 21.88 7.18 -11.79
N GLY A 16 21.58 5.94 -12.16
CA GLY A 16 22.37 5.15 -13.09
C GLY A 16 21.51 4.12 -13.82
N LEU A 17 21.90 3.85 -15.08
CA LEU A 17 21.23 2.91 -15.98
C LEU A 17 21.04 1.51 -15.36
N ARG A 18 21.97 1.08 -14.50
CA ARG A 18 21.93 -0.20 -13.78
C ARG A 18 20.80 -0.27 -12.76
N SER A 19 20.54 0.81 -12.02
CA SER A 19 19.45 0.88 -11.04
C SER A 19 18.10 0.84 -11.75
N ARG A 20 17.93 1.62 -12.82
CA ARG A 20 16.71 1.60 -13.65
C ARG A 20 16.43 0.23 -14.26
N LYS A 21 17.45 -0.43 -14.81
CA LYS A 21 17.33 -1.81 -15.34
C LYS A 21 16.91 -2.80 -14.24
N LYS A 22 17.51 -2.71 -13.04
CA LYS A 22 17.16 -3.55 -11.89
C LYS A 22 15.70 -3.34 -11.46
N ALA A 23 15.24 -2.09 -11.37
CA ALA A 23 13.86 -1.76 -11.03
C ALA A 23 12.86 -2.28 -12.08
N LYS A 24 13.18 -2.09 -13.38
CA LYS A 24 12.34 -2.60 -14.47
C LYS A 24 12.20 -4.12 -14.43
N THR A 25 13.30 -4.85 -14.30
CA THR A 25 13.26 -6.32 -14.20
C THR A 25 12.45 -6.78 -12.98
N ARG A 26 12.58 -6.09 -11.85
CA ARG A 26 11.81 -6.38 -10.64
C ARG A 26 10.30 -6.25 -10.87
N LEU A 27 9.87 -5.15 -11.50
CA LEU A 27 8.46 -4.94 -11.85
C LEU A 27 7.94 -6.01 -12.82
N THR A 28 8.73 -6.39 -13.83
CA THR A 28 8.33 -7.44 -14.78
C THR A 28 8.10 -8.80 -14.10
N ILE A 29 8.98 -9.18 -13.17
CA ILE A 29 8.81 -10.42 -12.38
C ILE A 29 7.55 -10.32 -11.51
N GLU A 30 7.33 -9.16 -10.87
CA GLU A 30 6.18 -8.91 -10.00
C GLU A 30 4.85 -9.00 -10.75
N GLU A 31 4.75 -8.36 -11.92
CA GLU A 31 3.57 -8.43 -12.79
C GLU A 31 3.26 -9.86 -13.25
N ALA A 32 4.28 -10.63 -13.61
CA ALA A 32 4.11 -12.01 -14.05
C ALA A 32 3.65 -12.93 -12.91
N ALA A 33 4.23 -12.77 -11.72
CA ALA A 33 3.82 -13.50 -10.53
C ALA A 33 2.37 -13.20 -10.14
N LEU A 34 1.98 -11.92 -10.07
CA LEU A 34 0.62 -11.52 -9.74
C LEU A 34 -0.40 -12.01 -10.77
N ALA A 35 -0.03 -12.04 -12.06
CA ALA A 35 -0.87 -12.63 -13.10
C ALA A 35 -1.09 -14.13 -12.85
N LEU A 36 -0.03 -14.90 -12.62
CA LEU A 36 -0.14 -16.33 -12.32
C LEU A 36 -0.93 -16.60 -11.01
N PHE A 37 -0.71 -15.79 -9.96
CA PHE A 37 -1.48 -15.90 -8.72
C PHE A 37 -2.97 -15.65 -8.94
N ALA A 38 -3.32 -14.71 -9.83
CA ALA A 38 -4.70 -14.45 -10.20
C ALA A 38 -5.31 -15.54 -11.11
N GLU A 39 -4.51 -16.13 -12.02
CA GLU A 39 -4.94 -17.16 -12.98
C GLU A 39 -5.18 -18.54 -12.32
N GLN A 40 -4.27 -18.99 -11.45
CA GLN A 40 -4.27 -20.37 -10.91
C GLN A 40 -4.12 -20.44 -9.38
N GLY A 41 -4.03 -19.30 -8.70
CA GLY A 41 -3.87 -19.23 -7.25
C GLY A 41 -2.40 -19.14 -6.80
N TYR A 42 -2.18 -18.53 -5.64
CA TYR A 42 -0.84 -18.34 -5.06
C TYR A 42 -0.18 -19.68 -4.74
N GLU A 43 -0.92 -20.60 -4.13
CA GLU A 43 -0.43 -21.89 -3.65
C GLU A 43 0.01 -22.80 -4.81
N ALA A 44 -0.75 -22.83 -5.90
CA ALA A 44 -0.46 -23.64 -7.08
C ALA A 44 0.65 -23.06 -7.97
N THR A 45 1.02 -21.79 -7.80
CA THR A 45 2.07 -21.14 -8.59
C THR A 45 3.46 -21.41 -8.03
N THR A 46 4.39 -21.88 -8.87
CA THR A 46 5.79 -22.10 -8.48
C THR A 46 6.72 -20.98 -8.94
N VAL A 47 7.92 -20.88 -8.35
CA VAL A 47 8.93 -19.89 -8.76
C VAL A 47 9.44 -20.19 -10.16
N GLU A 48 9.51 -21.47 -10.53
CA GLU A 48 9.89 -21.94 -11.87
C GLU A 48 8.93 -21.42 -12.93
N GLN A 49 7.62 -21.53 -12.70
CA GLN A 49 6.60 -21.01 -13.62
C GLN A 49 6.69 -19.49 -13.79
N ILE A 50 6.96 -18.75 -12.71
CA ILE A 50 7.15 -17.29 -12.76
C ILE A 50 8.40 -16.96 -13.57
N ALA A 51 9.51 -17.66 -13.31
CA ALA A 51 10.78 -17.45 -13.97
C ALA A 51 10.72 -17.76 -15.48
N GLU A 52 10.05 -18.86 -15.85
CA GLU A 52 9.79 -19.24 -17.24
C GLU A 52 8.95 -18.18 -17.95
N ARG A 53 7.91 -17.64 -17.31
CA ARG A 53 7.02 -16.63 -17.92
C ARG A 53 7.73 -15.33 -18.30
N VAL A 54 8.87 -15.00 -17.68
CA VAL A 54 9.65 -13.78 -17.97
C VAL A 54 11.06 -14.08 -18.50
N ASP A 55 11.31 -15.32 -18.93
CA ASP A 55 12.56 -15.78 -19.52
C ASP A 55 13.80 -15.51 -18.64
N ILE A 56 13.73 -15.92 -17.36
CA ILE A 56 14.85 -15.86 -16.42
C ILE A 56 15.06 -17.19 -15.71
N SER A 57 16.23 -17.38 -15.10
CA SER A 57 16.46 -18.50 -14.19
C SER A 57 15.82 -18.27 -12.82
N THR A 58 15.49 -19.34 -12.10
CA THR A 58 15.07 -19.28 -10.69
C THR A 58 16.13 -18.61 -9.80
N THR A 59 17.41 -18.82 -10.08
CA THR A 59 18.52 -18.10 -9.42
C THR A 59 18.41 -16.58 -9.63
N THR A 60 18.03 -16.14 -10.84
CA THR A 60 17.80 -14.72 -11.12
C THR A 60 16.58 -14.22 -10.38
N PHE A 61 15.48 -14.99 -10.32
CA PHE A 61 14.32 -14.66 -9.48
C PHE A 61 14.73 -14.44 -8.02
N PHE A 62 15.44 -15.39 -7.41
CA PHE A 62 15.83 -15.31 -5.99
C PHE A 62 16.78 -14.15 -5.68
N ARG A 63 17.54 -13.68 -6.67
CA ARG A 63 18.34 -12.46 -6.55
C ARG A 63 17.49 -11.20 -6.38
N TYR A 64 16.26 -11.18 -6.92
CA TYR A 64 15.30 -10.09 -6.72
C TYR A 64 14.40 -10.36 -5.50
N PHE A 65 13.84 -11.56 -5.37
CA PHE A 65 12.85 -11.91 -4.35
C PHE A 65 13.30 -13.14 -3.55
N PRO A 66 13.64 -12.99 -2.26
CA PRO A 66 14.08 -14.11 -1.44
C PRO A 66 13.06 -15.26 -1.35
N SER A 67 11.77 -14.94 -1.47
CA SER A 67 10.67 -15.90 -1.49
C SER A 67 9.58 -15.49 -2.48
N LYS A 68 8.68 -16.43 -2.81
CA LYS A 68 7.47 -16.18 -3.60
C LYS A 68 6.56 -15.12 -2.95
N SER A 69 6.46 -15.12 -1.62
CA SER A 69 5.67 -14.13 -0.87
C SER A 69 6.26 -12.72 -0.93
N ASP A 70 7.59 -12.58 -1.05
CA ASP A 70 8.23 -11.26 -1.12
C ASP A 70 7.84 -10.47 -2.37
N VAL A 71 7.33 -11.15 -3.39
CA VAL A 71 6.79 -10.50 -4.58
C VAL A 71 5.63 -9.57 -4.24
N VAL A 72 4.82 -9.93 -3.24
CA VAL A 72 3.65 -9.16 -2.81
C VAL A 72 4.02 -8.05 -1.82
N LEU A 73 5.12 -8.20 -1.09
CA LEU A 73 5.56 -7.28 -0.04
C LEU A 73 6.38 -6.09 -0.57
N CYS A 74 6.77 -6.14 -1.83
CA CYS A 74 7.88 -5.38 -2.39
C CYS A 74 7.66 -3.86 -2.46
N GLN A 75 6.51 -3.40 -2.94
CA GLN A 75 6.27 -1.97 -3.20
C GLN A 75 5.68 -1.22 -2.00
N GLN A 76 5.00 -1.94 -1.11
CA GLN A 76 4.12 -1.34 -0.10
C GLN A 76 4.89 -0.66 1.06
N GLY A 77 6.17 -0.99 1.25
CA GLY A 77 6.97 -0.41 2.32
C GLY A 77 7.80 0.82 1.96
N ALA A 78 8.13 0.96 0.67
CA ALA A 78 9.10 1.96 0.23
C ALA A 78 8.62 3.39 0.48
N GLN A 79 7.31 3.60 0.43
CA GLN A 79 6.68 4.92 0.58
C GLN A 79 6.41 5.31 2.05
N LEU A 80 6.55 4.39 3.01
CA LEU A 80 6.19 4.66 4.41
C LEU A 80 6.99 5.81 5.04
N PRO A 81 8.33 5.91 4.87
CA PRO A 81 9.07 7.04 5.43
C PRO A 81 8.64 8.38 4.85
N LEU A 82 8.37 8.42 3.54
CA LEU A 82 7.96 9.63 2.83
C LEU A 82 6.54 10.05 3.23
N LEU A 83 5.62 9.09 3.36
CA LEU A 83 4.28 9.34 3.87
C LEU A 83 4.32 9.92 5.29
N ARG A 84 5.06 9.27 6.20
CA ARG A 84 5.22 9.75 7.58
C ARG A 84 5.72 11.19 7.58
N GLN A 85 6.78 11.49 6.83
CA GLN A 85 7.33 12.83 6.78
C GLN A 85 6.32 13.84 6.22
N THR A 86 5.58 13.45 5.17
CA THR A 86 4.54 14.30 4.58
C THR A 86 3.42 14.62 5.57
N ILE A 87 3.04 13.68 6.45
CA ILE A 87 2.07 13.90 7.53
C ILE A 87 2.61 14.90 8.56
N ILE A 88 3.85 14.72 9.00
CA ILE A 88 4.50 15.57 10.01
C ILE A 88 4.61 17.01 9.49
N ASP A 89 5.03 17.19 8.23
CA ASP A 89 5.29 18.49 7.61
C ASP A 89 4.02 19.28 7.26
N ARG A 90 2.82 18.72 7.46
CA ARG A 90 1.56 19.44 7.22
C ARG A 90 1.44 20.68 8.15
N PRO A 91 0.69 21.73 7.78
CA PRO A 91 0.55 22.92 8.63
C PRO A 91 -0.07 22.61 9.99
N ALA A 92 0.47 23.09 11.11
CA ALA A 92 0.04 22.70 12.47
C ALA A 92 -1.46 22.93 12.78
N GLY A 93 -2.10 23.91 12.14
CA GLY A 93 -3.55 24.18 12.29
C GLY A 93 -4.46 23.25 11.50
N GLU A 94 -3.90 22.37 10.67
CA GLU A 94 -4.67 21.41 9.88
C GLU A 94 -5.03 20.18 10.71
N ASN A 95 -6.31 19.80 10.66
CA ASN A 95 -6.85 18.60 11.31
C ASN A 95 -6.10 17.33 10.88
N ASP A 96 -5.85 16.41 11.82
CA ASP A 96 -5.08 15.19 11.62
C ASP A 96 -5.62 14.28 10.49
N LEU A 97 -6.95 14.16 10.36
CA LEU A 97 -7.55 13.36 9.30
C LEU A 97 -7.33 14.00 7.92
N LEU A 98 -7.40 15.33 7.84
CA LEU A 98 -7.11 16.07 6.62
C LEU A 98 -5.62 16.02 6.27
N ALA A 99 -4.75 16.12 7.27
CA ALA A 99 -3.30 15.94 7.10
C ALA A 99 -2.97 14.54 6.55
N ALA A 100 -3.60 13.49 7.08
CA ALA A 100 -3.48 12.12 6.57
C ALA A 100 -4.03 11.98 5.14
N GLN A 101 -5.22 12.54 4.84
CA GLN A 101 -5.79 12.54 3.50
C GLN A 101 -4.84 13.18 2.48
N HIS A 102 -4.32 14.38 2.77
CA HIS A 102 -3.40 15.08 1.88
C HIS A 102 -2.09 14.30 1.68
N ALA A 103 -1.54 13.69 2.73
CA ALA A 103 -0.35 12.86 2.60
C ALA A 103 -0.59 11.61 1.73
N ILE A 104 -1.75 10.95 1.90
CA ILE A 104 -2.15 9.80 1.07
C ILE A 104 -2.26 10.20 -0.40
N LEU A 105 -2.95 11.31 -0.69
CA LEU A 105 -3.11 11.83 -2.05
C LEU A 105 -1.76 12.22 -2.67
N ALA A 106 -0.84 12.77 -1.90
CA ALA A 106 0.47 13.19 -2.40
C ALA A 106 1.43 12.03 -2.65
N ILE A 107 1.40 11.00 -1.81
CA ILE A 107 2.44 9.96 -1.79
C ILE A 107 1.97 8.64 -2.40
N TRP A 108 0.77 8.18 -2.07
CA TRP A 108 0.30 6.87 -2.52
C TRP A 108 -0.36 6.92 -3.88
N VAL A 109 -1.23 7.89 -4.13
CA VAL A 109 -1.97 7.97 -5.41
C VAL A 109 -1.06 7.97 -6.63
N PRO A 110 0.05 8.75 -6.69
CA PRO A 110 0.94 8.72 -7.84
C PRO A 110 1.70 7.40 -8.01
N ALA A 111 1.82 6.61 -6.95
CA ALA A 111 2.53 5.32 -6.95
C ALA A 111 1.61 4.13 -7.26
N ILE A 112 0.29 4.34 -7.32
CA ILE A 112 -0.68 3.26 -7.54
C ILE A 112 -0.82 2.98 -9.04
N ASP A 113 -0.43 1.77 -9.43
CA ASP A 113 -0.69 1.25 -10.77
C ASP A 113 -2.03 0.48 -10.78
N PRO A 114 -2.98 0.80 -11.67
CA PRO A 114 -4.29 0.16 -11.73
C PRO A 114 -4.22 -1.35 -11.99
N VAL A 115 -3.35 -1.77 -12.92
CA VAL A 115 -3.25 -3.18 -13.36
C VAL A 115 -2.67 -4.03 -12.23
N HIS A 116 -1.60 -3.54 -11.61
CA HIS A 116 -0.97 -4.13 -10.44
C HIS A 116 -1.98 -4.27 -9.30
N THR A 117 -2.71 -3.19 -8.97
CA THR A 117 -3.65 -3.16 -7.85
C THR A 117 -4.81 -4.15 -8.04
N LYS A 118 -5.36 -4.24 -9.26
CA LYS A 118 -6.40 -5.21 -9.60
C LYS A 118 -5.90 -6.65 -9.47
N ARG A 119 -4.72 -6.97 -10.00
CA ARG A 119 -4.13 -8.31 -9.89
C ARG A 119 -3.78 -8.68 -8.45
N ALA A 120 -3.21 -7.75 -7.70
CA ALA A 120 -2.93 -7.87 -6.28
C ALA A 120 -4.19 -8.22 -5.47
N GLY A 121 -5.28 -7.48 -5.69
CA GLY A 121 -6.58 -7.74 -5.06
C GLY A 121 -7.17 -9.10 -5.43
N MET A 122 -7.13 -9.48 -6.72
CA MET A 122 -7.60 -10.79 -7.18
C MET A 122 -6.78 -11.94 -6.57
N ALA A 123 -5.45 -11.81 -6.54
CA ALA A 123 -4.58 -12.80 -5.92
C ALA A 123 -4.87 -12.95 -4.42
N ALA A 124 -5.11 -11.85 -3.71
CA ALA A 124 -5.49 -11.87 -2.29
C ALA A 124 -6.87 -12.53 -2.07
N ALA A 125 -7.87 -12.23 -2.89
CA ALA A 125 -9.20 -12.82 -2.77
C ALA A 125 -9.16 -14.36 -2.83
N ASN A 126 -8.24 -14.91 -3.61
CA ASN A 126 -8.12 -16.35 -3.83
C ASN A 126 -7.11 -17.07 -2.90
N SER A 127 -6.32 -16.36 -2.08
CA SER A 127 -5.31 -16.98 -1.20
C SER A 127 -5.36 -16.46 0.23
N ALA A 128 -5.53 -17.37 1.19
CA ALA A 128 -5.50 -17.03 2.63
C ALA A 128 -4.12 -16.51 3.07
N VAL A 129 -3.04 -17.05 2.49
CA VAL A 129 -1.68 -16.60 2.76
C VAL A 129 -1.51 -15.15 2.33
N LEU A 130 -1.93 -14.82 1.11
CA LEU A 130 -1.83 -13.44 0.61
C LEU A 130 -2.70 -12.48 1.41
N ARG A 131 -3.92 -12.85 1.82
CA ARG A 131 -4.73 -12.03 2.73
C ARG A 131 -4.00 -11.75 4.04
N GLY A 132 -3.34 -12.75 4.62
CA GLY A 132 -2.53 -12.58 5.83
C GLY A 132 -1.42 -11.55 5.63
N LEU A 133 -0.66 -11.66 4.53
CA LEU A 133 0.41 -10.73 4.21
C LEU A 133 -0.09 -9.30 4.00
N TYR A 134 -1.20 -9.11 3.28
CA TYR A 134 -1.81 -7.78 3.11
C TYR A 134 -2.32 -7.21 4.43
N ASN A 135 -2.88 -8.03 5.31
CA ASN A 135 -3.29 -7.59 6.66
C ASN A 135 -2.09 -7.12 7.49
N ASP A 136 -0.95 -7.82 7.42
CA ASP A 136 0.26 -7.42 8.13
C ASP A 136 0.88 -6.13 7.55
N ILE A 137 0.81 -5.94 6.23
CA ILE A 137 1.16 -4.67 5.57
C ILE A 137 0.26 -3.55 6.08
N ASN A 138 -1.06 -3.76 6.03
CA ASN A 138 -2.08 -2.81 6.46
C ASN A 138 -1.85 -2.38 7.92
N ARG A 139 -1.49 -3.33 8.80
CA ARG A 139 -1.13 -3.05 10.18
C ARG A 139 0.12 -2.17 10.31
N SER A 140 1.13 -2.41 9.49
CA SER A 140 2.33 -1.57 9.46
C SER A 140 2.01 -0.13 9.03
N TRP A 141 1.10 0.03 8.06
CA TRP A 141 0.62 1.34 7.60
C TRP A 141 -0.16 2.07 8.69
N LEU A 142 -1.07 1.38 9.39
CA LEU A 142 -1.80 1.93 10.53
C LEU A 142 -0.85 2.47 11.61
N ASN A 143 0.17 1.69 11.98
CA ASN A 143 1.13 2.10 12.99
C ASN A 143 1.93 3.32 12.54
N ALA A 144 2.44 3.31 11.30
CA ALA A 144 3.22 4.43 10.76
C ALA A 144 2.42 5.73 10.70
N ILE A 145 1.14 5.69 10.28
CA ILE A 145 0.27 6.87 10.27
C ILE A 145 0.00 7.35 11.70
N ALA A 146 -0.32 6.43 12.63
CA ALA A 146 -0.62 6.80 14.00
C ALA A 146 0.59 7.44 14.72
N GLU A 147 1.78 6.91 14.51
CA GLU A 147 3.05 7.45 15.01
C GLU A 147 3.33 8.83 14.41
N ALA A 148 3.15 9.00 13.09
CA ALA A 148 3.32 10.29 12.42
C ALA A 148 2.38 11.37 12.99
N LEU A 149 1.11 11.02 13.23
CA LEU A 149 0.12 11.92 13.81
C LEU A 149 0.40 12.26 15.27
N ALA A 150 1.05 11.36 16.01
CA ALA A 150 1.45 11.61 17.40
C ALA A 150 2.62 12.60 17.44
N GLU A 151 3.64 12.34 16.62
CA GLU A 151 4.82 13.20 16.49
C GLU A 151 4.45 14.61 16.02
N ARG A 152 3.52 14.70 15.05
CA ARG A 152 2.93 15.96 14.60
C ARG A 152 2.32 16.79 15.74
N ARG A 153 1.76 16.14 16.76
CA ARG A 153 1.18 16.78 17.95
C ARG A 153 2.18 16.92 19.11
N GLY A 154 3.45 16.60 18.90
CA GLY A 154 4.50 16.66 19.92
C GLY A 154 4.42 15.55 20.97
N LEU A 155 3.74 14.44 20.68
CA LEU A 155 3.61 13.29 21.58
C LEU A 155 4.71 12.26 21.32
N ALA A 156 5.23 11.66 22.39
CA ALA A 156 6.24 10.62 22.31
C ALA A 156 5.69 9.27 21.81
N GLU A 157 4.40 9.00 22.03
CA GLU A 157 3.73 7.77 21.64
C GLU A 157 2.35 8.06 21.03
N ALA A 158 1.89 7.17 20.15
CA ALA A 158 0.56 7.26 19.56
C ALA A 158 -0.56 7.04 20.59
N ASP A 159 -1.29 8.10 20.89
CA ASP A 159 -2.50 8.08 21.71
C ASP A 159 -3.70 7.46 20.97
N GLU A 160 -4.85 7.45 21.63
CA GLU A 160 -6.10 6.94 21.05
C GLU A 160 -6.55 7.73 19.81
N GLN A 161 -6.44 9.06 19.82
CA GLN A 161 -6.82 9.91 18.69
C GLN A 161 -5.98 9.59 17.44
N SER A 162 -4.65 9.46 17.58
CA SER A 162 -3.75 9.04 16.50
C SER A 162 -4.16 7.69 15.93
N LYS A 163 -4.44 6.72 16.80
CA LYS A 163 -4.80 5.34 16.45
C LYS A 163 -6.15 5.26 15.73
N ILE A 164 -7.15 6.00 16.18
CA ILE A 164 -8.48 6.04 15.55
C ILE A 164 -8.38 6.77 14.21
N THR A 165 -7.71 7.93 14.17
CA THR A 165 -7.56 8.71 12.93
C THR A 165 -6.85 7.91 11.85
N ALA A 166 -5.78 7.18 12.19
CA ALA A 166 -5.09 6.29 11.26
C ALA A 166 -6.02 5.19 10.70
N ARG A 167 -6.86 4.58 11.54
CA ARG A 167 -7.84 3.55 11.13
C ARG A 167 -8.91 4.11 10.20
N VAL A 168 -9.41 5.29 10.53
CA VAL A 168 -10.42 5.98 9.71
C VAL A 168 -9.83 6.36 8.36
N ALA A 169 -8.68 7.04 8.35
CA ALA A 169 -8.01 7.45 7.12
C ALA A 169 -7.70 6.26 6.20
N LEU A 170 -7.11 5.20 6.77
CA LEU A 170 -6.75 4.01 6.00
C LEU A 170 -7.97 3.21 5.56
N GLY A 171 -8.99 3.10 6.41
CA GLY A 171 -10.26 2.44 6.07
C GLY A 171 -10.94 3.10 4.87
N VAL A 172 -11.09 4.43 4.90
CA VAL A 172 -11.65 5.21 3.79
C VAL A 172 -10.82 5.04 2.52
N PHE A 173 -9.49 5.08 2.62
CA PHE A 173 -8.60 4.84 1.49
C PHE A 173 -8.77 3.43 0.90
N THR A 174 -8.78 2.39 1.73
CA THR A 174 -8.93 1.01 1.26
C THR A 174 -10.30 0.76 0.61
N ASP A 175 -11.35 1.38 1.14
CA ASP A 175 -12.69 1.33 0.56
C ASP A 175 -12.75 2.04 -0.80
N ALA A 176 -12.10 3.21 -0.92
CA ALA A 176 -11.96 3.94 -2.18
C ALA A 176 -11.22 3.10 -3.24
N ILE A 177 -10.14 2.42 -2.86
CA ILE A 177 -9.40 1.52 -3.75
C ILE A 177 -10.28 0.34 -4.20
N GLY A 178 -10.99 -0.30 -3.28
CA GLY A 178 -11.91 -1.39 -3.61
C GLY A 178 -13.01 -0.96 -4.59
N SER A 179 -13.64 0.19 -4.31
CA SER A 179 -14.64 0.82 -5.18
C SER A 179 -14.08 1.12 -6.57
N TRP A 180 -12.90 1.74 -6.65
CA TRP A 180 -12.23 2.08 -7.90
C TRP A 180 -11.90 0.83 -8.74
N VAL A 181 -11.34 -0.21 -8.10
CA VAL A 181 -11.04 -1.50 -8.77
C VAL A 181 -12.31 -2.19 -9.27
N SER A 182 -13.40 -2.16 -8.50
CA SER A 182 -14.68 -2.76 -8.91
C SER A 182 -15.29 -2.10 -10.15
N LYS A 183 -14.91 -0.84 -10.43
CA LYS A 183 -15.31 -0.07 -11.61
C LYS A 183 -14.26 -0.10 -12.72
N ASP A 184 -13.40 -1.12 -12.75
CA ASP A 184 -12.30 -1.27 -13.71
C ASP A 184 -11.32 -0.09 -13.75
N CYS A 185 -11.14 0.61 -12.64
CA CYS A 185 -10.22 1.73 -12.52
C CYS A 185 -10.48 2.87 -13.54
N ARG A 186 -11.74 3.03 -13.98
CA ARG A 186 -12.11 3.99 -15.04
C ARG A 186 -12.01 5.45 -14.60
N ASP A 187 -12.31 5.71 -13.34
CA ASP A 187 -12.32 7.05 -12.77
C ASP A 187 -10.91 7.47 -12.34
N ASP A 188 -10.67 8.77 -12.19
CA ASP A 188 -9.43 9.24 -11.57
C ASP A 188 -9.42 8.86 -10.07
N LEU A 189 -8.40 8.12 -9.66
CA LEU A 189 -8.25 7.64 -8.29
C LEU A 189 -8.20 8.79 -7.27
N SER A 190 -7.57 9.92 -7.60
CA SER A 190 -7.50 11.07 -6.69
C SER A 190 -8.89 11.63 -6.39
N THR A 191 -9.75 11.66 -7.42
CA THR A 191 -11.14 12.06 -7.33
C THR A 191 -11.95 11.06 -6.51
N VAL A 192 -11.79 9.75 -6.74
CA VAL A 192 -12.50 8.71 -5.98
C VAL A 192 -12.15 8.77 -4.49
N ILE A 193 -10.86 8.87 -4.14
CA ILE A 193 -10.44 8.99 -2.74
C ILE A 193 -11.06 10.24 -2.10
N SER A 194 -11.00 11.38 -2.77
CA SER A 194 -11.56 12.64 -2.26
C SER A 194 -13.07 12.52 -1.98
N GLN A 195 -13.83 11.87 -2.88
CA GLN A 195 -15.26 11.63 -2.71
C GLN A 195 -15.57 10.73 -1.50
N HIS A 196 -14.76 9.71 -1.23
CA HIS A 196 -14.93 8.85 -0.07
C HIS A 196 -14.64 9.61 1.25
N PHE A 197 -13.61 10.46 1.29
CA PHE A 197 -13.35 11.35 2.44
C PHE A 197 -14.45 12.40 2.63
N ASP A 198 -15.01 12.95 1.56
CA ASP A 198 -16.15 13.88 1.64
C ASP A 198 -17.41 13.18 2.17
N THR A 199 -17.61 11.90 1.83
CA THR A 199 -18.70 11.09 2.38
C THR A 199 -18.53 10.87 3.87
N LEU A 200 -17.32 10.53 4.34
CA LEU A 200 -17.03 10.47 5.78
C LEU A 200 -17.31 11.80 6.49
N ARG A 201 -16.94 12.93 5.88
CA ARG A 201 -17.20 14.27 6.45
C ARG A 201 -18.70 14.52 6.63
N ARG A 202 -19.51 14.19 5.63
CA ARG A 202 -20.98 14.30 5.73
C ARG A 202 -21.56 13.41 6.82
N LEU A 203 -21.19 12.13 6.85
CA LEU A 203 -21.66 11.17 7.87
C LEU A 203 -21.33 11.63 9.29
N SER A 204 -20.14 12.21 9.47
CA SER A 204 -19.71 12.75 10.77
C SER A 204 -20.51 13.99 11.17
N GLY A 205 -20.86 14.84 10.21
CA GLY A 205 -21.72 16.02 10.41
C GLY A 205 -23.15 15.63 10.82
N ASP A 206 -23.75 14.67 10.10
CA ASP A 206 -25.10 14.16 10.40
C ASP A 206 -25.15 13.51 11.79
N TRP A 207 -24.11 12.75 12.16
CA TRP A 207 -23.98 12.13 13.48
C TRP A 207 -23.88 13.18 14.60
N ALA A 208 -23.10 14.24 14.40
CA ALA A 208 -22.93 15.32 15.38
C ALA A 208 -24.19 16.17 15.58
N GLN A 209 -25.13 16.18 14.62
CA GLN A 209 -26.41 16.90 14.76
C GLN A 209 -27.49 16.06 15.46
N THR A 210 -27.32 14.74 15.54
CA THR A 210 -28.32 13.80 16.08
C THR A 210 -28.11 13.49 17.56
N ASN A 211 -26.93 13.80 18.10
CA ASN A 211 -26.54 13.65 19.51
C ASN A 211 -26.33 15.01 20.19
#